data_AF-A0A482WJN9-F1
#
_entry.id   AF-A0A482WJN9-F1
#
_cell.length_a   1.000
_cell.length_b   1.000
_cell.length_c   1.000
_cell.angle_alpha   90.00
_cell.angle_beta   90.00
_cell.angle_gamma   90.00
#
_symmetry.space_group_name_H-M   'P 1'
#
loop_
_entity.id
_entity.type
_entity.pdbx_description
1 polymer ?
#
loop_
_entity_poly.entity_id
_entity_poly.type
_entity_poly.pdbx_seq_one_letter_code
_entity_poly.pdbx_strand_id
1 'polypeptide(L)'
;MLLAVGADANARDDAGHTPLHLAGKLQPCSTALAKALLEGGAHLDCVDGSGATFRTYQPDIYHTVQPINYLRLTCLAARAVKQYALDYKASGQLPVTLRAAVDEH
;
A
#
# COMPACT_ATOMS: atom_id res chain seq x y z
N MET A 1 -17.09 0.80 -12.52
CA MET A 1 -16.26 0.60 -11.31
C MET A 1 -15.17 -0.41 -11.67
N LEU A 2 -13.98 0.05 -12.09
CA LEU A 2 -12.91 -0.83 -12.62
C LEU A 2 -12.38 -1.81 -11.56
N LEU A 3 -12.31 -1.37 -10.31
CA LEU A 3 -11.89 -2.21 -9.17
C LEU A 3 -12.81 -3.42 -8.94
N ALA A 4 -14.12 -3.26 -9.18
CA ALA A 4 -15.09 -4.36 -9.09
C ALA A 4 -14.99 -5.37 -10.24
N VAL A 5 -14.29 -5.00 -11.33
CA VAL A 5 -14.05 -5.86 -12.50
C VAL A 5 -12.67 -6.55 -12.39
N GLY A 6 -11.97 -6.43 -11.26
CA GLY A 6 -10.67 -7.07 -11.02
C GLY A 6 -9.48 -6.24 -11.48
N ALA A 7 -9.63 -4.92 -11.66
CA ALA A 7 -8.49 -4.04 -11.88
C ALA A 7 -7.57 -4.07 -10.66
N ASP A 8 -6.27 -4.27 -10.89
CA ASP A 8 -5.27 -4.29 -9.83
C ASP A 8 -5.09 -2.89 -9.23
N ALA A 9 -5.51 -2.74 -7.97
CA ALA A 9 -5.43 -1.48 -7.23
C ALA A 9 -4.00 -1.08 -6.86
N ASN A 10 -3.04 -2.00 -7.00
CA ASN A 10 -1.63 -1.81 -6.72
C ASN A 10 -0.75 -1.81 -7.98
N ALA A 11 -1.37 -1.78 -9.17
CA ALA A 11 -0.66 -1.68 -10.44
C ALA A 11 0.33 -0.51 -10.42
N ARG A 12 1.53 -0.70 -10.96
CA ARG A 12 2.57 0.33 -11.00
C ARG A 12 2.72 0.91 -12.40
N ASP A 13 2.83 2.22 -12.49
CA ASP A 13 3.24 2.90 -13.73
C ASP A 13 4.75 2.76 -13.97
N ASP A 14 5.26 3.30 -15.09
CA ASP A 14 6.68 3.25 -15.45
C ASP A 14 7.60 3.94 -14.42
N ALA A 15 7.05 4.81 -13.57
CA ALA A 15 7.76 5.47 -12.47
C ALA A 15 7.54 4.77 -11.11
N GLY A 16 6.85 3.62 -11.10
CA GLY A 16 6.55 2.84 -9.90
C GLY A 16 5.37 3.38 -9.09
N HIS A 17 4.65 4.40 -9.56
CA HIS A 17 3.48 4.94 -8.86
C HIS A 17 2.32 3.95 -8.92
N THR A 18 1.65 3.76 -7.78
CA THR A 18 0.37 3.07 -7.72
C THR A 18 -0.77 4.04 -8.03
N PRO A 19 -1.98 3.57 -8.35
CA PRO A 19 -3.17 4.41 -8.45
C PRO A 19 -3.33 5.33 -7.23
N LEU A 20 -2.93 4.86 -6.04
CA LEU A 20 -2.97 5.63 -4.81
C LEU A 20 -1.95 6.77 -4.81
N HIS A 21 -0.72 6.56 -5.30
CA HIS A 21 0.26 7.65 -5.50
C HIS A 21 -0.24 8.71 -6.48
N LEU A 22 -0.87 8.30 -7.58
CA LEU A 22 -1.48 9.22 -8.55
C LEU A 22 -2.63 10.02 -7.93
N ALA A 23 -3.44 9.38 -7.08
CA ALA A 23 -4.49 10.05 -6.32
C ALA A 23 -3.92 11.15 -5.42
N GLY A 24 -2.78 10.91 -4.76
CA GLY A 24 -2.10 11.88 -3.90
C GLY A 24 -1.49 13.06 -4.65
N LYS A 25 -1.07 12.87 -5.91
CA LYS A 25 -0.56 13.95 -6.77
C LYS A 25 -1.65 14.89 -7.29
N LEU A 26 -2.91 14.47 -7.31
CA LEU A 26 -4.01 15.32 -7.75
C LEU A 26 -4.31 16.42 -6.72
N GLN A 27 -4.49 17.65 -7.20
CA GLN A 27 -4.89 18.80 -6.37
C GLN A 27 -6.20 19.40 -6.93
N PRO A 28 -7.31 19.43 -6.15
CA PRO A 28 -7.42 18.91 -4.78
C PRO A 28 -7.46 17.37 -4.75
N CYS A 29 -6.83 16.78 -3.74
CA CYS A 29 -6.84 15.33 -3.58
C CYS A 29 -8.24 14.87 -3.15
N SER A 30 -8.88 14.05 -3.99
CA SER A 30 -10.23 13.56 -3.71
C SER A 30 -10.18 12.43 -2.67
N THR A 31 -10.64 12.72 -1.46
CA THR A 31 -10.79 11.73 -0.38
C THR A 31 -11.71 10.57 -0.78
N ALA A 32 -12.74 10.84 -1.60
CA ALA A 32 -13.63 9.82 -2.14
C ALA A 32 -12.88 8.86 -3.07
N LEU A 33 -11.96 9.37 -3.89
CA LEU A 33 -11.14 8.55 -4.79
C LEU A 33 -10.13 7.70 -4.01
N ALA A 34 -9.48 8.29 -3.00
CA ALA A 34 -8.59 7.54 -2.11
C ALA A 34 -9.34 6.41 -1.38
N LYS A 35 -10.54 6.68 -0.84
CA LYS A 35 -11.38 5.67 -0.19
C LYS A 35 -11.78 4.55 -1.16
N ALA A 36 -12.23 4.90 -2.37
CA ALA A 36 -12.61 3.90 -3.37
C ALA A 36 -11.43 2.99 -3.76
N LEU A 37 -10.21 3.53 -3.90
CA LEU A 37 -9.01 2.75 -4.16
C LEU A 37 -8.68 1.80 -2.99
N LEU A 38 -8.79 2.28 -1.75
CA LEU A 38 -8.55 1.46 -0.56
C LEU A 38 -9.60 0.36 -0.37
N GLU A 39 -10.87 0.67 -0.62
CA GLU A 39 -11.95 -0.32 -0.67
C GLU A 39 -11.70 -1.36 -1.78
N GLY A 40 -11.09 -0.94 -2.88
CA GLY A 40 -10.61 -1.82 -3.95
C GLY A 40 -9.35 -2.63 -3.64
N GLY A 41 -8.76 -2.48 -2.44
CA GLY A 41 -7.58 -3.23 -2.01
C GLY A 41 -6.24 -2.56 -2.27
N ALA A 42 -6.21 -1.25 -2.55
CA ALA A 42 -4.95 -0.51 -2.65
C ALA A 42 -4.19 -0.51 -1.32
N HIS A 43 -2.88 -0.72 -1.39
CA HIS A 43 -1.99 -0.71 -0.24
C HIS A 43 -1.37 0.67 -0.04
N LEU A 44 -1.44 1.16 1.20
CA LEU A 44 -0.86 2.45 1.62
C LEU A 44 0.65 2.38 1.84
N ASP A 45 1.15 1.18 2.13
CA ASP A 45 2.56 0.93 2.40
C ASP A 45 3.36 0.71 1.10
N CYS A 46 2.71 0.71 -0.08
CA CYS A 46 3.42 0.66 -1.34
C CYS A 46 4.33 1.88 -1.49
N VAL A 47 5.56 1.63 -1.93
CA VAL A 47 6.53 2.66 -2.30
C VAL A 47 6.51 2.88 -3.82
N ASP A 48 6.80 4.08 -4.30
CA ASP A 48 7.06 4.32 -5.71
C ASP A 48 8.52 4.05 -6.10
N GLY A 49 8.90 4.33 -7.35
CA GLY A 49 10.27 4.18 -7.83
C GLY A 49 11.30 5.07 -7.12
N SER A 50 10.85 6.09 -6.39
CA SER A 50 11.68 6.96 -5.56
C SER A 50 11.74 6.52 -4.09
N GLY A 51 11.02 5.46 -3.72
CA GLY A 51 10.89 5.02 -2.33
C GLY A 51 9.86 5.82 -1.52
N ALA A 52 9.05 6.66 -2.18
CA ALA A 52 8.05 7.50 -1.53
C ALA A 52 6.72 6.74 -1.38
N THR A 53 5.99 6.96 -0.29
CA THR A 53 4.70 6.29 -0.02
C THR A 53 3.54 7.26 -0.23
N PHE A 54 2.29 6.79 -0.25
CA PHE A 54 1.14 7.70 -0.34
C PHE A 54 1.17 8.83 0.71
N ARG A 55 1.66 8.52 1.93
CA ARG A 55 1.79 9.49 3.02
C ARG A 55 2.70 10.68 2.68
N THR A 56 3.76 10.47 1.89
CA THR A 56 4.69 11.55 1.53
C THR A 56 4.06 12.54 0.56
N TYR A 57 3.12 12.10 -0.27
CA TYR A 57 2.37 12.97 -1.16
C TYR A 57 1.26 13.71 -0.43
N GLN A 58 0.50 13.01 0.41
CA GLN A 58 -0.66 13.57 1.08
C GLN A 58 -0.75 13.17 2.56
N PRO A 59 0.00 13.87 3.44
CA PRO A 59 0.01 13.57 4.86
C PRO A 59 -1.32 13.86 5.56
N ASP A 60 -2.09 14.84 5.06
CA ASP A 60 -3.33 15.28 5.71
C ASP A 60 -4.49 14.28 5.56
N ILE A 61 -4.52 13.55 4.43
CA ILE A 61 -5.57 12.56 4.15
C ILE A 61 -5.47 11.33 5.06
N TYR A 62 -4.30 11.07 5.63
CA TYR A 62 -4.10 9.99 6.59
C TYR A 62 -5.02 10.12 7.81
N HIS A 63 -5.35 11.34 8.23
CA HIS A 63 -6.27 11.57 9.35
C HIS A 63 -7.74 11.37 8.96
N THR A 64 -8.10 11.66 7.71
CA THR A 64 -9.50 11.59 7.22
C THR A 64 -9.91 10.18 6.82
N VAL A 65 -8.98 9.37 6.31
CA VAL A 65 -9.29 8.08 5.70
C VAL A 65 -9.17 6.92 6.70
N GLN A 66 -8.58 7.14 7.88
CA GLN A 66 -8.35 6.11 8.91
C GLN A 66 -7.78 4.82 8.31
N PRO A 67 -6.53 4.86 7.82
CA PRO A 67 -5.91 3.78 7.08
C PRO A 67 -5.88 2.44 7.81
N ILE A 68 -5.98 2.45 9.16
CA ILE A 68 -6.06 1.25 10.01
C ILE A 68 -7.22 0.32 9.66
N ASN A 69 -8.32 0.86 9.10
CA ASN A 69 -9.49 0.08 8.70
C ASN A 69 -9.27 -0.68 7.37
N TYR A 70 -8.27 -0.25 6.58
CA TYR A 70 -7.96 -0.83 5.26
C TYR A 70 -6.63 -1.58 5.25
N LEU A 71 -5.88 -1.54 6.36
CA LEU A 71 -4.68 -2.34 6.59
C LEU A 71 -5.08 -3.76 6.99
N ARG A 72 -4.80 -4.73 6.13
CA ARG A 72 -4.93 -6.14 6.50
C ARG A 72 -3.85 -6.49 7.53
N LEU A 73 -4.17 -7.43 8.41
CA LEU A 73 -3.25 -7.92 9.44
C LEU A 73 -1.94 -8.46 8.82
N THR A 74 -2.02 -9.00 7.60
CA THR A 74 -0.86 -9.43 6.80
C THR A 74 0.06 -8.27 6.40
N CYS A 75 -0.48 -7.13 5.98
CA CYS A 75 0.30 -5.93 5.66
C CYS A 75 0.98 -5.38 6.92
N LEU A 76 0.26 -5.35 8.04
CA LEU A 76 0.80 -4.90 9.33
C LEU A 76 1.95 -5.81 9.80
N ALA A 77 1.77 -7.14 9.65
CA ALA A 77 2.79 -8.12 9.97
C ALA A 77 4.02 -8.01 9.05
N ALA A 78 3.81 -7.87 7.74
CA ALA A 78 4.89 -7.71 6.77
C ALA A 78 5.69 -6.41 7.01
N ARG A 79 4.99 -5.32 7.34
CA ARG A 79 5.61 -4.04 7.71
C ARG A 79 6.46 -4.16 8.98
N ALA A 80 5.95 -4.85 10.00
CA ALA A 80 6.72 -5.13 11.21
C ALA A 80 7.98 -5.95 10.91
N VAL A 81 7.87 -7.01 10.10
CA VAL A 81 9.01 -7.85 9.70
C VAL A 81 10.11 -7.02 9.01
N LYS A 82 9.73 -6.14 8.08
CA LYS A 82 10.67 -5.25 7.37
C LYS A 82 11.27 -4.20 8.29
N GLN A 83 10.47 -3.58 9.16
CA GLN A 83 10.92 -2.56 10.10
C GLN A 83 11.90 -3.08 11.15
N TYR A 84 11.69 -4.31 11.64
CA TYR A 84 12.57 -4.96 12.61
C TYR A 84 13.71 -5.76 11.95
N ALA A 85 13.85 -5.69 10.61
CA ALA A 85 14.89 -6.37 9.83
C ALA A 85 15.06 -7.85 10.24
N LEU A 86 13.96 -8.54 10.51
CA LEU A 86 14.01 -9.93 10.96
C LEU A 86 14.57 -10.77 9.80
N ASP A 87 15.61 -11.55 10.06
CA ASP A 87 16.28 -12.39 9.07
C ASP A 87 15.41 -13.61 8.73
N TYR A 88 14.31 -13.37 8.01
CA TYR A 88 13.30 -14.39 7.70
C TYR A 88 13.72 -15.32 6.57
N LYS A 89 14.76 -14.96 5.79
CA LYS A 89 15.30 -15.78 4.70
C LYS A 89 16.09 -16.98 5.22
N ALA A 90 16.71 -16.88 6.40
CA ALA A 90 17.54 -17.92 6.99
C ALA A 90 16.78 -18.86 7.94
N SER A 91 15.68 -18.41 8.54
CA SER A 91 15.04 -19.07 9.68
C SER A 91 13.82 -19.93 9.33
N GLY A 92 13.27 -19.85 8.10
CA GLY A 92 12.16 -20.71 7.66
C GLY A 92 10.86 -20.59 8.46
N GLN A 93 10.76 -19.61 9.37
CA GLN A 93 9.66 -19.46 10.33
C GLN A 93 8.47 -18.66 9.81
N LEU A 94 8.59 -17.98 8.65
CA LEU A 94 7.47 -17.24 8.07
C LEU A 94 6.65 -18.12 7.12
N PRO A 95 5.31 -18.16 7.26
CA PRO A 95 4.46 -18.83 6.30
C PRO A 95 4.65 -18.21 4.91
N VAL A 96 4.64 -19.05 3.88
CA VAL A 96 4.88 -18.69 2.47
C VAL A 96 4.04 -17.51 1.97
N THR A 97 2.83 -17.34 2.51
CA THR A 97 1.91 -16.24 2.20
C THR A 97 2.39 -14.89 2.74
N LEU A 98 3.04 -14.86 3.92
CA LEU A 98 3.64 -13.64 4.48
C LEU A 98 4.94 -13.28 3.79
N ARG A 99 5.73 -14.26 3.34
CA ARG A 99 6.97 -13.99 2.59
C ARG A 99 6.69 -13.23 1.29
N ALA A 100 5.69 -13.65 0.52
CA ALA A 100 5.27 -12.95 -0.69
C ALA A 100 4.82 -11.50 -0.39
N ALA A 101 4.03 -11.31 0.67
CA ALA A 101 3.59 -9.98 1.10
C ALA A 101 4.74 -9.09 1.60
N VAL A 102 5.81 -9.67 2.18
CA VAL A 102 7.01 -8.92 2.59
C VAL A 102 7.85 -8.50 1.39
N ASP A 103 7.93 -9.32 0.33
CA ASP A 103 8.64 -8.94 -0.90
C ASP A 103 7.88 -7.84 -1.69
N GLU A 104 6.56 -7.75 -1.53
CA GLU A 104 5.70 -6.70 -2.12
C GLU A 104 5.71 -5.37 -1.33
N HIS A 105 6.21 -5.36 -0.10
CA HIS A 105 6.25 -4.21 0.81
C HIS A 105 7.67 -3.68 1.04
#